data_AF-A0A9D9UKP2-F1
#
_entry.id   AF-A0A9D9UKP2-F1
#
_cell.length_a   1.000
_cell.length_b   1.000
_cell.length_c   1.000
_cell.angle_alpha   90.00
_cell.angle_beta   90.00
_cell.angle_gamma   90.00
#
_symmetry.space_group_name_H-M   'P 1'
#
loop_
_entity.id
_entity.type
_entity.pdbx_description
1 polymer ?
#
loop_
_entity_poly.entity_id
_entity_poly.type
_entity_poly.pdbx_seq_one_letter_code
_entity_poly.pdbx_strand_id
1 'polypeptide(L)'
;MQTNQGMGVNFFRHQELFYDLVASSDAIHFTQIAIYQAMFRFWNHQFFQNPVQLDRDSMMILAGIKSRSAFYRVLGELNDMDLLRYYPSRSVYEKSYLCFSTFGLFEKDIKISVWGLVEPKISKQAGVGESGAKMIEKIKLYNGRYQLEMVKELTVKKKLEILPSIAFNSKNNGASNSHQNESENLFGTHFKSSSKYYPNGNYQKSEPKNGGLRPPGIPLHPDPDYTKPL
;
A
#
# COMPACT_ATOMS: atom_id res chain seq x y z
N MET A 1 -12.92 19.31 20.05
CA MET A 1 -12.41 18.19 19.22
C MET A 1 -12.85 18.45 17.80
N GLN A 2 -11.99 18.97 16.92
CA GLN A 2 -12.37 19.23 15.53
C GLN A 2 -12.35 17.91 14.75
N THR A 3 -13.47 17.59 14.13
CA THR A 3 -13.59 16.43 13.24
C THR A 3 -12.63 16.66 12.06
N ASN A 4 -11.65 15.76 11.90
CA ASN A 4 -10.91 15.64 10.66
C ASN A 4 -11.89 15.11 9.61
N GLN A 5 -12.65 16.03 9.00
CA GLN A 5 -13.44 15.75 7.81
C GLN A 5 -12.43 15.32 6.74
N GLY A 6 -12.47 14.04 6.35
CA GLY A 6 -11.67 13.52 5.24
C GLY A 6 -12.04 14.23 3.93
N MET A 7 -11.35 13.91 2.85
CA MET A 7 -11.52 14.61 1.57
C MET A 7 -12.87 14.38 0.84
N GLY A 8 -13.87 13.80 1.52
CA GLY A 8 -15.19 13.50 0.94
C GLY A 8 -15.14 12.44 -0.15
N VAL A 9 -14.09 11.61 -0.19
CA VAL A 9 -13.90 10.57 -1.21
C VAL A 9 -14.82 9.39 -0.92
N ASN A 10 -15.54 8.94 -1.94
CA ASN A 10 -16.31 7.69 -1.88
C ASN A 10 -15.42 6.54 -2.37
N PHE A 11 -15.22 5.53 -1.50
CA PHE A 11 -14.37 4.37 -1.80
C PHE A 11 -14.72 3.70 -3.13
N PHE A 12 -16.00 3.37 -3.33
CA PHE A 12 -16.46 2.63 -4.50
C PHE A 12 -16.30 3.46 -5.79
N ARG A 13 -16.74 4.72 -5.78
CA ARG A 13 -16.63 5.59 -6.96
C ARG A 13 -15.18 5.85 -7.33
N HIS A 14 -14.32 6.11 -6.35
CA HIS A 14 -12.90 6.33 -6.62
C HIS A 14 -12.24 5.08 -7.22
N GLN A 15 -12.60 3.90 -6.71
CA GLN A 15 -12.13 2.62 -7.23
C GLN A 15 -12.59 2.37 -8.68
N GLU A 16 -13.85 2.66 -8.98
CA GLU A 16 -14.43 2.52 -10.31
C GLU A 16 -13.73 3.45 -11.30
N LEU A 17 -13.59 4.74 -10.95
CA LEU A 17 -12.88 5.72 -11.77
C LEU A 17 -11.41 5.38 -11.98
N PHE A 18 -10.75 4.78 -10.99
CA PHE A 18 -9.40 4.28 -11.16
C PHE A 18 -9.33 3.19 -12.25
N TYR A 19 -10.25 2.22 -12.24
CA TYR A 19 -10.25 1.17 -13.26
C TYR A 19 -10.67 1.67 -14.64
N ASP A 20 -11.58 2.65 -14.72
CA ASP A 20 -11.88 3.37 -15.96
C ASP A 20 -10.62 4.05 -16.53
N LEU A 21 -9.81 4.65 -15.66
CA LEU A 21 -8.52 5.24 -16.04
C LEU A 21 -7.52 4.17 -16.51
N VAL A 22 -7.44 3.02 -15.83
CA VAL A 22 -6.60 1.88 -16.25
C VAL A 22 -6.98 1.39 -17.64
N ALA A 23 -8.26 1.19 -17.96
CA ALA A 23 -8.63 0.75 -19.31
C ALA A 23 -8.48 1.83 -20.38
N SER A 24 -8.45 3.09 -19.98
CA SER A 24 -8.26 4.22 -20.90
C SER A 24 -6.78 4.49 -21.20
N SER A 25 -5.85 4.00 -20.36
CA SER A 25 -4.43 4.30 -20.45
C SER A 25 -3.57 3.03 -20.52
N ASP A 26 -2.86 2.86 -21.64
CA ASP A 26 -1.90 1.76 -21.82
C ASP A 26 -0.62 1.94 -20.98
N ALA A 27 -0.45 3.10 -20.34
CA ALA A 27 0.70 3.39 -19.47
C ALA A 27 0.60 2.71 -18.10
N ILE A 28 -0.61 2.28 -17.69
CA ILE A 28 -0.83 1.68 -16.37
C ILE A 28 -0.62 0.16 -16.42
N HIS A 29 0.49 -0.30 -15.86
CA HIS A 29 0.87 -1.71 -15.79
C HIS A 29 0.35 -2.40 -14.52
N PHE A 30 0.22 -3.73 -14.56
CA PHE A 30 -0.30 -4.55 -13.46
C PHE A 30 0.39 -4.31 -12.10
N THR A 31 1.70 -4.04 -12.10
CA THR A 31 2.44 -3.79 -10.85
C THR A 31 2.04 -2.45 -10.22
N GLN A 32 1.77 -1.43 -11.03
CA GLN A 32 1.30 -0.13 -10.58
C GLN A 32 -0.11 -0.25 -10.00
N ILE A 33 -0.99 -1.02 -10.66
CA ILE A 33 -2.34 -1.35 -10.16
C ILE A 33 -2.25 -1.99 -8.78
N ALA A 34 -1.37 -2.99 -8.61
CA ALA A 34 -1.22 -3.71 -7.33
C ALA A 34 -0.77 -2.79 -6.19
N ILE A 35 0.26 -1.94 -6.42
CA ILE A 35 0.71 -0.99 -5.40
C ILE A 35 -0.38 0.04 -5.11
N TYR A 36 -0.97 0.62 -6.15
CA TYR A 36 -2.01 1.62 -5.99
C TYR A 36 -3.19 1.07 -5.18
N GLN A 37 -3.61 -0.17 -5.45
CA GLN A 37 -4.70 -0.81 -4.72
C GLN A 37 -4.38 -1.02 -3.24
N ALA A 38 -3.17 -1.49 -2.93
CA ALA A 38 -2.70 -1.64 -1.56
C ALA A 38 -2.69 -0.30 -0.80
N MET A 39 -2.17 0.74 -1.46
CA MET A 39 -2.09 2.10 -0.95
C MET A 39 -3.48 2.74 -0.78
N PHE A 40 -4.40 2.51 -1.72
CA PHE A 40 -5.77 3.01 -1.68
C PHE A 40 -6.56 2.39 -0.51
N ARG A 41 -6.41 1.08 -0.29
CA ARG A 41 -6.99 0.41 0.89
C ARG A 41 -6.48 1.03 2.18
N PHE A 42 -5.18 1.31 2.26
CA PHE A 42 -4.59 1.98 3.42
C PHE A 42 -5.15 3.40 3.60
N TRP A 43 -5.30 4.17 2.52
CA TRP A 43 -5.87 5.52 2.55
C TRP A 43 -7.32 5.53 3.04
N ASN A 44 -8.12 4.52 2.64
CA ASN A 44 -9.46 4.32 3.16
C ASN A 44 -9.48 4.06 4.68
N HIS A 45 -8.53 3.26 5.19
CA HIS A 45 -8.38 3.06 6.64
C HIS A 45 -7.99 4.35 7.40
N GLN A 46 -7.41 5.33 6.70
CA GLN A 46 -7.11 6.67 7.22
C GLN A 46 -8.23 7.69 6.93
N PHE A 47 -9.45 7.21 6.61
CA PHE A 47 -10.62 8.05 6.29
C PHE A 47 -10.38 9.06 5.16
N PHE A 48 -9.58 8.68 4.16
CA PHE A 48 -9.25 9.54 3.02
C PHE A 48 -8.66 10.90 3.43
N GLN A 49 -7.85 10.92 4.48
CA GLN A 49 -7.11 12.11 4.89
C GLN A 49 -5.82 12.22 4.09
N ASN A 50 -5.46 13.42 3.65
CA ASN A 50 -4.14 13.73 3.14
C ASN A 50 -3.47 14.73 4.10
N PRO A 51 -2.13 14.68 4.27
CA PRO A 51 -1.24 13.62 3.83
C PRO A 51 -1.35 12.35 4.70
N VAL A 52 -0.93 11.22 4.14
CA VAL A 52 -0.90 9.91 4.78
C VAL A 52 0.54 9.52 5.10
N GLN A 53 0.79 8.93 6.27
CA GLN A 53 2.12 8.40 6.60
C GLN A 53 2.34 7.07 5.88
N LEU A 54 3.44 6.93 5.14
CA LEU A 54 3.73 5.69 4.42
C LEU A 54 4.31 4.63 5.35
N ASP A 55 3.57 3.54 5.54
CA ASP A 55 4.11 2.29 6.08
C ASP A 55 4.56 1.35 4.95
N ARG A 56 5.83 1.48 4.57
CA ARG A 56 6.42 0.81 3.41
C ARG A 56 6.33 -0.71 3.50
N ASP A 57 6.63 -1.31 4.66
CA ASP A 57 6.72 -2.76 4.78
C ASP A 57 5.33 -3.40 4.65
N SER A 58 4.32 -2.79 5.28
CA SER A 58 2.93 -3.21 5.11
C SER A 58 2.44 -3.02 3.67
N MET A 59 2.76 -1.91 3.01
CA MET A 59 2.37 -1.69 1.61
C MET A 59 3.02 -2.72 0.67
N MET A 60 4.30 -3.03 0.88
CA MET A 60 5.01 -4.05 0.11
C MET A 60 4.37 -5.44 0.26
N ILE A 61 4.02 -5.82 1.49
CA ILE A 61 3.33 -7.10 1.77
C ILE A 61 1.96 -7.13 1.08
N LEU A 62 1.15 -6.07 1.23
CA LEU A 62 -0.18 -5.98 0.64
C LEU A 62 -0.16 -5.99 -0.89
N ALA A 63 0.84 -5.35 -1.51
CA ALA A 63 1.02 -5.32 -2.96
C ALA A 63 1.69 -6.59 -3.51
N GLY A 64 2.18 -7.50 -2.66
CA GLY A 64 2.91 -8.69 -3.07
C GLY A 64 4.32 -8.42 -3.60
N ILE A 65 4.91 -7.27 -3.29
CA ILE A 65 6.24 -6.87 -3.76
C ILE A 65 7.29 -7.20 -2.71
N LYS A 66 8.30 -7.97 -3.11
CA LYS A 66 9.41 -8.38 -2.22
C LYS A 66 10.63 -7.46 -2.31
N SER A 67 10.83 -6.79 -3.44
CA SER A 67 12.00 -5.95 -3.68
C SER A 67 11.72 -4.49 -3.34
N ARG A 68 12.53 -3.91 -2.45
CA ARG A 68 12.46 -2.50 -2.08
C ARG A 68 12.74 -1.57 -3.25
N SER A 69 13.69 -1.92 -4.12
CA SER A 69 13.99 -1.13 -5.31
C SER A 69 12.82 -1.13 -6.29
N ALA A 70 12.19 -2.29 -6.49
CA ALA A 70 11.00 -2.39 -7.33
C ALA A 70 9.83 -1.57 -6.76
N PHE A 71 9.60 -1.63 -5.44
CA PHE A 71 8.57 -0.82 -4.78
C PHE A 71 8.79 0.67 -5.05
N TYR A 72 10.00 1.18 -4.85
CA TYR A 72 10.29 2.60 -5.05
C TYR A 72 10.26 3.04 -6.51
N ARG A 73 10.66 2.16 -7.44
CA ARG A 73 10.54 2.43 -8.88
C ARG A 73 9.07 2.64 -9.26
N VAL A 74 8.21 1.70 -8.88
CA VAL A 74 6.77 1.77 -9.18
C VAL A 74 6.10 2.92 -8.42
N LEU A 75 6.56 3.24 -7.20
CA LEU A 75 6.08 4.42 -6.47
C LEU A 75 6.43 5.73 -7.21
N GLY A 76 7.63 5.80 -7.81
CA GLY A 76 8.03 6.90 -8.69
C GLY A 76 7.14 6.98 -9.94
N GLU A 77 6.89 5.85 -10.59
CA GLU A 77 5.97 5.79 -11.75
C GLU A 77 4.55 6.28 -11.39
N LEU A 78 4.01 5.87 -10.24
CA LEU A 78 2.72 6.36 -9.74
C LEU A 78 2.72 7.87 -9.44
N ASN A 79 3.85 8.38 -8.96
CA ASN A 79 4.06 9.81 -8.74
C ASN A 79 4.09 10.60 -10.06
N ASP A 80 4.78 10.07 -11.07
CA ASP A 80 4.91 10.70 -12.38
C ASP A 80 3.59 10.71 -13.16
N MET A 81 2.70 9.73 -12.90
CA MET A 81 1.34 9.67 -13.43
C MET A 81 0.34 10.58 -12.69
N ASP A 82 0.78 11.39 -11.72
CA ASP A 82 -0.08 12.28 -10.92
C ASP A 82 -1.22 11.54 -10.17
N LEU A 83 -1.10 10.23 -9.93
CA LEU A 83 -2.07 9.43 -9.17
C LEU A 83 -1.91 9.62 -7.66
N LEU A 84 -0.67 9.87 -7.23
CA LEU A 84 -0.30 10.23 -5.86
C LEU A 84 0.97 11.09 -5.91
N ARG A 85 1.35 11.69 -4.79
CA ARG A 85 2.63 12.37 -4.62
C ARG A 85 3.40 11.79 -3.45
N TYR A 86 4.65 11.43 -3.70
CA TYR A 86 5.53 10.86 -2.69
C TYR A 86 6.51 11.90 -2.13
N TYR A 87 6.52 12.03 -0.80
CA TYR A 87 7.44 12.89 -0.07
C TYR A 87 8.38 12.01 0.76
N PRO A 88 9.60 11.71 0.26
CA PRO A 88 10.56 10.90 0.98
C PRO A 88 11.05 11.61 2.24
N SER A 89 11.27 10.84 3.30
CA SER A 89 11.98 11.34 4.47
C SER A 89 13.49 11.42 4.21
N ARG A 90 14.12 12.50 4.68
CA ARG A 90 15.58 12.68 4.67
C ARG A 90 16.27 12.16 5.94
N SER A 91 15.49 11.82 6.97
CA SER A 91 15.98 11.45 8.30
C SER A 91 15.33 10.16 8.80
N VAL A 92 16.08 9.35 9.56
CA VAL A 92 15.56 8.13 10.19
C VAL A 92 14.42 8.44 11.18
N TYR A 93 14.40 9.67 11.73
CA TYR A 93 13.37 10.12 12.68
C TYR A 93 12.16 10.77 12.01
N GLU A 94 12.24 11.05 10.70
CA GLU A 94 11.16 11.65 9.94
C GLU A 94 10.46 10.57 9.11
N LYS A 95 9.12 10.65 9.03
CA LYS A 95 8.32 9.69 8.28
C LYS A 95 8.17 10.17 6.83
N SER A 96 8.03 9.22 5.90
CA SER A 96 7.67 9.56 4.53
C SER A 96 6.16 9.76 4.43
N TYR A 97 5.75 10.65 3.53
CA TYR A 97 4.33 11.00 3.34
C TYR A 97 3.87 10.75 1.92
N LEU A 98 2.58 10.49 1.78
CA LEU A 98 1.87 10.38 0.53
C LEU A 98 0.69 11.35 0.50
N CYS A 99 0.46 11.99 -0.63
CA CYS A 99 -0.79 12.67 -0.92
C CYS A 99 -1.45 11.97 -2.10
N PHE A 100 -2.67 11.48 -1.92
CA PHE A 100 -3.41 10.86 -3.02
C PHE A 100 -4.14 11.91 -3.84
N SER A 101 -4.20 11.69 -5.15
CA SER A 101 -5.09 12.46 -6.02
C SER A 101 -6.53 11.97 -5.86
N THR A 102 -7.49 12.89 -5.96
CA THR A 102 -8.92 12.56 -5.93
C THR A 102 -9.47 12.50 -7.34
N PHE A 103 -10.35 11.54 -7.60
CA PHE A 103 -11.00 11.40 -8.90
C PHE A 103 -12.44 11.90 -8.86
N GLY A 104 -12.85 12.53 -9.95
CA GLY A 104 -14.21 12.95 -10.20
C GLY A 104 -14.59 12.72 -11.65
N LEU A 105 -15.86 12.92 -11.95
CA LEU A 105 -16.35 12.96 -13.32
C LEU A 105 -16.53 14.41 -13.74
N PHE A 106 -16.09 14.73 -14.93
CA PHE A 106 -16.42 15.98 -15.60
C PHE A 106 -17.02 15.64 -16.96
N GLU A 107 -18.34 15.78 -17.07
CA GLU A 107 -19.14 15.31 -18.20
C GLU A 107 -18.99 13.80 -18.44
N LYS A 108 -18.10 13.41 -19.36
CA LYS A 108 -17.77 12.03 -19.72
C LYS A 108 -16.31 11.67 -19.47
N ASP A 109 -15.51 12.64 -19.05
CA ASP A 109 -14.08 12.49 -18.82
C ASP A 109 -13.78 12.35 -17.32
N ILE A 110 -12.64 11.73 -17.03
CA ILE A 110 -12.16 11.53 -15.67
C ILE A 110 -11.35 12.76 -15.28
N LYS A 111 -11.80 13.45 -14.24
CA LYS A 111 -11.11 14.59 -13.63
C LYS A 111 -10.22 14.09 -12.51
N ILE A 112 -8.94 14.43 -12.55
CA ILE A 112 -7.95 14.09 -11.53
C ILE A 112 -7.50 15.38 -10.85
N SER A 113 -7.82 15.54 -9.57
CA SER A 113 -7.33 16.65 -8.74
C SER A 113 -6.14 16.17 -7.92
N VAL A 114 -4.97 16.73 -8.20
CA VAL A 114 -3.69 16.33 -7.60
C VAL A 114 -3.41 17.19 -6.38
N TRP A 115 -3.18 16.54 -5.24
CA TRP A 115 -2.93 17.19 -3.96
C TRP A 115 -1.46 17.11 -3.58
N GLY A 116 -0.95 18.12 -2.90
CA GLY A 116 0.43 18.16 -2.48
C GLY A 116 0.69 19.03 -1.25
N LEU A 117 1.87 18.83 -0.67
CA LEU A 117 2.40 19.62 0.43
C LEU A 117 3.20 20.78 -0.13
N VAL A 118 2.78 21.99 0.20
CA VAL A 118 3.40 23.24 -0.27
C VAL A 118 3.91 24.01 0.94
N GLU A 119 5.07 24.65 0.83
CA GLU A 119 5.53 25.59 1.85
C GLU A 119 4.71 26.88 1.76
N PRO A 120 4.11 27.35 2.88
CA PRO A 120 3.35 28.59 2.87
C PRO A 120 4.29 29.74 2.51
N LYS A 121 3.92 30.53 1.50
CA LYS A 121 4.65 31.75 1.14
C LYS A 121 4.46 32.76 2.26
N ILE A 122 5.44 32.90 3.15
CA ILE A 122 5.45 33.98 4.15
C ILE A 122 5.67 35.29 3.40
N SER A 123 4.62 36.07 3.18
CA SER A 123 4.74 37.40 2.57
C SER A 123 5.50 38.34 3.52
N LYS A 124 6.79 38.59 3.24
CA LYS A 124 7.55 39.69 3.86
C LYS A 124 7.24 41.02 3.15
N GLN A 125 6.03 41.56 3.35
CA GLN A 125 5.63 42.95 3.06
C GLN A 125 4.38 43.25 3.91
N ALA A 126 4.17 44.34 4.64
CA ALA A 126 4.94 45.47 5.12
C ALA A 126 4.05 46.19 6.17
N GLY A 127 4.63 47.03 7.04
CA GLY A 127 3.95 48.26 7.47
C GLY A 127 2.94 48.20 8.61
N VAL A 128 3.20 49.04 9.62
CA VAL A 128 2.22 49.59 10.57
C VAL A 128 1.02 50.17 9.82
N GLY A 129 -0.21 49.81 10.19
CA GLY A 129 -1.43 50.45 9.67
C GLY A 129 -2.72 49.63 9.82
N GLU A 130 -3.39 49.85 10.94
CA GLU A 130 -4.84 49.85 11.19
C GLU A 130 -5.77 48.72 10.67
N SER A 131 -6.43 48.09 11.66
CA SER A 131 -7.86 47.76 11.70
C SER A 131 -8.49 47.13 10.46
N GLY A 132 -8.28 45.82 10.35
CA GLY A 132 -9.21 44.91 9.67
C GLY A 132 -8.99 43.52 10.22
N ALA A 133 -9.79 43.10 11.20
CA ALA A 133 -9.79 41.73 11.69
C ALA A 133 -10.32 40.80 10.58
N LYS A 134 -9.50 40.56 9.56
CA LYS A 134 -9.68 39.42 8.66
C LYS A 134 -9.48 38.18 9.51
N MET A 135 -10.56 37.43 9.67
CA MET A 135 -10.60 36.11 10.27
C MET A 135 -9.37 35.32 9.79
N ILE A 136 -8.39 35.12 10.69
CA ILE A 136 -7.26 34.24 10.41
C ILE A 136 -7.87 32.84 10.39
N GLU A 137 -8.22 32.34 9.21
CA GLU A 137 -8.38 30.90 9.04
C GLU A 137 -7.12 30.26 9.58
N LYS A 138 -7.25 29.48 10.66
CA LYS A 138 -6.11 28.73 11.21
C LYS A 138 -5.65 27.76 10.14
N ILE A 139 -4.64 28.15 9.37
CA ILE A 139 -4.00 27.29 8.37
C ILE A 139 -3.51 26.05 9.13
N LYS A 140 -4.07 24.88 8.82
CA LYS A 140 -3.61 23.61 9.37
C LYS A 140 -2.29 23.26 8.70
N LEU A 141 -1.19 23.61 9.37
CA LEU A 141 0.15 23.25 8.92
C LEU A 141 0.47 21.80 9.31
N TYR A 142 0.83 21.00 8.32
CA TYR A 142 1.38 19.67 8.51
C TYR A 142 2.83 19.76 9.02
N ASN A 143 3.11 19.08 10.15
CA ASN A 143 4.39 19.15 10.86
C ASN A 143 4.90 20.59 11.13
N GLY A 144 3.98 21.57 11.19
CA GLY A 144 4.31 22.99 11.38
C GLY A 144 5.03 23.66 10.20
N ARG A 145 5.14 23.00 9.03
CA ARG A 145 5.92 23.50 7.87
C ARG A 145 5.13 23.59 6.58
N TYR A 146 4.26 22.63 6.31
CA TYR A 146 3.61 22.51 5.00
C TYR A 146 2.11 22.73 5.09
N GLN A 147 1.50 23.30 4.06
CA GLN A 147 0.05 23.30 3.88
C GLN A 147 -0.33 22.28 2.80
N LEU A 148 -1.49 21.64 2.98
CA LEU A 148 -2.06 20.79 1.93
C LEU A 148 -2.80 21.68 0.92
N GLU A 149 -2.44 21.57 -0.35
CA GLU A 149 -3.03 22.36 -1.43
C GLU A 149 -3.31 21.47 -2.64
N MET A 150 -4.33 21.80 -3.42
CA MET A 150 -4.53 21.22 -4.74
C MET A 150 -3.53 21.87 -5.70
N VAL A 151 -2.56 21.09 -6.18
CA VAL A 151 -1.43 21.63 -6.95
C VAL A 151 -1.71 21.61 -8.45
N LYS A 152 -2.51 20.66 -8.92
CA LYS A 152 -2.77 20.47 -10.35
C LYS A 152 -4.13 19.82 -10.56
N GLU A 153 -4.73 20.11 -11.69
CA GLU A 153 -5.94 19.47 -12.17
C GLU A 153 -5.71 18.94 -13.60
N LEU A 154 -6.20 17.74 -13.87
CA LEU A 154 -6.05 17.03 -15.13
C LEU A 154 -7.38 16.43 -15.56
N THR A 155 -7.57 16.30 -16.87
CA THR A 155 -8.73 15.64 -17.47
C THR A 155 -8.24 14.55 -18.41
N VAL A 156 -8.75 13.32 -18.22
CA VAL A 156 -8.41 12.16 -19.04
C VAL A 156 -9.67 11.66 -19.72
N LYS A 157 -9.59 11.46 -21.04
CA LYS A 157 -10.70 10.92 -21.83
C LYS A 157 -11.00 9.48 -21.44
N LYS A 158 -12.23 9.19 -21.04
CA LYS A 158 -12.68 7.82 -20.77
C LYS A 158 -12.86 7.09 -22.10
N LYS A 159 -12.11 6.00 -22.32
CA LYS A 159 -12.09 5.26 -23.59
C LYS A 159 -13.25 4.26 -23.72
N LEU A 160 -13.69 3.65 -22.62
CA LEU A 160 -14.78 2.67 -22.58
C LEU A 160 -15.49 2.66 -21.21
N GLU A 161 -16.81 2.41 -21.20
CA GLU A 161 -17.51 1.89 -20.03
C GLU A 161 -17.25 0.38 -19.96
N ILE A 162 -16.31 -0.04 -19.11
CA ILE A 162 -15.86 -1.44 -19.06
C ILE A 162 -16.94 -2.35 -18.48
N LEU A 163 -17.81 -1.80 -17.63
CA LEU A 163 -18.93 -2.53 -17.04
C LEU A 163 -20.22 -2.09 -17.73
N PRO A 164 -20.92 -2.97 -18.48
CA PRO A 164 -22.34 -2.75 -18.67
C PRO A 164 -22.95 -2.67 -17.27
N SER A 165 -23.77 -1.64 -17.01
CA SER A 165 -24.48 -1.45 -15.74
C SER A 165 -24.87 -2.82 -15.19
N ILE A 166 -24.32 -3.22 -14.04
CA ILE A 166 -24.71 -4.45 -13.36
C ILE A 166 -26.16 -4.23 -12.94
N ALA A 167 -27.09 -4.48 -13.86
CA ALA A 167 -28.50 -4.58 -13.57
C ALA A 167 -28.61 -5.81 -12.70
N PHE A 168 -28.65 -5.61 -11.39
CA PHE A 168 -29.14 -6.60 -10.46
C PHE A 168 -30.53 -6.98 -10.94
N ASN A 169 -30.62 -8.07 -11.68
CA ASN A 169 -31.88 -8.64 -12.11
C ASN A 169 -32.49 -9.26 -10.85
N SER A 170 -33.16 -8.43 -10.05
CA SER A 170 -33.99 -8.85 -8.93
C SER A 170 -35.26 -9.49 -9.48
N LYS A 171 -35.09 -10.61 -10.19
CA LYS A 171 -36.14 -11.56 -10.52
C LYS A 171 -35.54 -12.93 -10.28
N ASN A 172 -35.77 -13.44 -9.08
CA ASN A 172 -36.06 -14.85 -8.88
C ASN A 172 -36.88 -14.99 -7.60
N ASN A 173 -38.21 -14.91 -7.79
CA ASN A 173 -39.16 -15.50 -6.87
C ASN A 173 -39.09 -17.02 -7.02
N GLY A 174 -38.96 -17.70 -5.87
CA GLY A 174 -39.35 -19.08 -5.57
C GLY A 174 -39.32 -20.13 -6.69
N ALA A 175 -38.29 -20.98 -6.66
CA ALA A 175 -38.46 -22.41 -6.91
C ALA A 175 -37.36 -23.18 -6.17
N SER A 176 -37.78 -23.91 -5.13
CA SER A 176 -37.03 -24.94 -4.45
C SER A 176 -36.52 -26.00 -5.43
N ASN A 177 -35.22 -26.26 -5.43
CA ASN A 177 -34.68 -27.57 -5.81
C ASN A 177 -33.38 -27.83 -5.04
N SER A 178 -33.41 -28.90 -4.25
CA SER A 178 -32.29 -29.45 -3.52
C SER A 178 -31.33 -30.15 -4.48
N HIS A 179 -30.20 -29.53 -4.77
CA HIS A 179 -29.00 -30.23 -5.23
C HIS A 179 -27.83 -29.79 -4.36
N GLN A 180 -27.25 -30.78 -3.70
CA GLN A 180 -26.02 -30.67 -2.93
C GLN A 180 -24.91 -30.27 -3.90
N ASN A 181 -24.40 -29.05 -3.78
CA ASN A 181 -23.15 -28.68 -4.42
C ASN A 181 -22.06 -28.86 -3.36
N GLU A 182 -21.30 -29.94 -3.48
CA GLU A 182 -19.95 -30.01 -2.94
C GLU A 182 -19.17 -28.82 -3.49
N SER A 183 -18.88 -27.85 -2.64
CA SER A 183 -17.90 -26.82 -2.95
C SER A 183 -16.54 -27.50 -2.99
N GLU A 184 -16.11 -27.92 -4.18
CA GLU A 184 -14.71 -28.24 -4.41
C GLU A 184 -13.87 -27.04 -3.95
N ASN A 185 -13.01 -27.30 -2.96
CA ASN A 185 -12.02 -26.38 -2.42
C ASN A 185 -11.00 -26.00 -3.51
N LEU A 186 -11.37 -25.10 -4.43
CA LEU A 186 -10.51 -24.68 -5.55
C LEU A 186 -9.27 -23.86 -5.09
N PHE A 187 -9.24 -23.42 -3.83
CA PHE A 187 -8.16 -22.61 -3.27
C PHE A 187 -7.46 -23.22 -2.05
N GLY A 188 -7.85 -24.42 -1.62
CA GLY A 188 -7.46 -24.98 -0.32
C GLY A 188 -6.04 -25.56 -0.23
N THR A 189 -5.37 -25.86 -1.35
CA THR A 189 -4.13 -26.67 -1.33
C THR A 189 -2.92 -26.05 -2.01
N HIS A 190 -3.05 -24.91 -2.71
CA HIS A 190 -1.95 -24.30 -3.47
C HIS A 190 -1.23 -23.13 -2.79
N PHE A 191 -1.72 -22.62 -1.66
CA PHE A 191 -1.03 -21.57 -0.89
C PHE A 191 -0.21 -22.13 0.28
N LYS A 192 0.59 -23.17 0.05
CA LYS A 192 1.71 -23.49 0.96
C LYS A 192 2.85 -22.54 0.65
N SER A 193 2.77 -21.32 1.19
CA SER A 193 3.92 -20.41 1.25
C SER A 193 5.02 -21.08 2.08
N SER A 194 6.04 -21.62 1.42
CA SER A 194 7.33 -21.92 2.05
C SER A 194 8.03 -20.61 2.39
N SER A 195 7.44 -19.82 3.28
CA SER A 195 8.06 -18.65 3.86
C SER A 195 8.74 -19.07 5.15
N LYS A 196 9.92 -19.68 5.04
CA LYS A 196 10.84 -19.79 6.16
C LYS A 196 11.56 -18.45 6.33
N TYR A 197 10.96 -17.54 7.10
CA TYR A 197 11.70 -16.44 7.72
C TYR A 197 11.44 -16.47 9.24
N TYR A 198 12.34 -17.23 9.88
CA TYR A 198 12.91 -17.27 11.25
C TYR A 198 12.04 -17.03 12.49
N PRO A 199 12.23 -17.90 13.51
CA PRO A 199 13.05 -17.44 14.63
C PRO A 199 14.12 -18.46 15.09
N ASN A 200 15.26 -17.91 15.51
CA ASN A 200 16.30 -18.47 16.37
C ASN A 200 17.18 -19.64 15.91
N GLY A 201 18.48 -19.46 16.17
CA GLY A 201 19.42 -20.54 16.47
C GLY A 201 20.44 -20.80 15.37
N ASN A 202 21.61 -20.15 15.46
CA ASN A 202 22.83 -20.68 14.88
C ASN A 202 23.12 -22.05 15.53
N TYR A 203 22.59 -23.12 14.94
CA TYR A 203 23.14 -24.47 15.10
C TYR A 203 23.84 -24.81 13.79
N GLN A 204 25.16 -24.59 13.77
CA GLN A 204 26.03 -25.18 12.76
C GLN A 204 25.93 -26.71 12.90
N LYS A 205 25.20 -27.36 11.99
CA LYS A 205 25.35 -28.80 11.77
C LYS A 205 26.67 -29.03 11.06
N SER A 206 27.71 -29.30 11.82
CA SER A 206 28.95 -29.90 11.31
C SER A 206 28.68 -31.37 11.00
N GLU A 207 28.65 -31.74 9.72
CA GLU A 207 28.80 -33.15 9.32
C GLU A 207 30.25 -33.60 9.60
N PRO A 208 30.48 -34.81 10.13
CA PRO A 208 31.83 -35.32 10.29
C PRO A 208 32.34 -35.80 8.93
N LYS A 209 33.23 -35.03 8.31
CA LYS A 209 34.16 -35.55 7.32
C LYS A 209 35.16 -36.46 8.04
N ASN A 210 34.99 -37.77 7.90
CA ASN A 210 36.05 -38.72 8.20
C ASN A 210 37.28 -38.38 7.34
N GLY A 211 38.37 -37.97 7.99
CA GLY A 211 39.60 -37.59 7.30
C GLY A 211 40.68 -37.02 8.20
N GLY A 212 41.18 -37.84 9.15
CA GLY A 212 42.60 -37.86 9.52
C GLY A 212 43.16 -36.73 10.39
N LEU A 213 42.84 -36.70 11.68
CA LEU A 213 43.72 -36.15 12.72
C LEU A 213 43.55 -36.96 14.01
N ARG A 214 44.12 -38.17 14.08
CA ARG A 214 44.29 -38.87 15.36
C ARG A 214 45.65 -39.58 15.39
N PRO A 215 46.49 -39.34 16.41
CA PRO A 215 47.76 -40.05 16.54
C PRO A 215 47.53 -41.54 16.83
N PRO A 216 48.36 -42.45 16.30
CA PRO A 216 48.22 -43.89 16.55
C PRO A 216 48.70 -44.23 17.97
N GLY A 217 47.97 -45.09 18.70
CA GLY A 217 48.52 -45.73 19.90
C GLY A 217 47.61 -45.98 21.11
N ILE A 218 46.29 -45.74 21.05
CA ILE A 218 45.39 -46.03 22.18
C ILE A 218 44.50 -47.24 21.83
N PRO A 219 44.64 -48.39 22.51
CA PRO A 219 43.72 -49.51 22.34
C PRO A 219 42.30 -49.12 22.76
N LEU A 220 41.31 -49.40 21.90
CA LEU A 220 39.90 -49.30 22.27
C LEU A 220 39.58 -50.40 23.30
N HIS A 221 39.06 -50.00 24.46
CA HIS A 221 38.48 -50.90 25.44
C HIS A 221 37.17 -51.48 24.87
N PRO A 222 36.87 -52.79 25.04
CA PRO A 222 35.59 -53.33 24.58
C PRO A 222 34.44 -52.63 25.31
N ASP A 223 33.38 -52.34 24.55
CA ASP A 223 32.25 -51.49 24.94
C ASP A 223 31.62 -51.91 26.29
N PRO A 224 31.30 -50.96 27.19
CA PRO A 224 30.57 -51.28 28.41
C PRO A 224 29.12 -51.67 28.07
N ASP A 225 28.73 -52.88 28.47
CA ASP A 225 27.38 -53.41 28.31
C ASP A 225 26.45 -52.77 29.36
N TYR A 226 25.60 -51.83 28.91
CA TYR A 226 24.65 -51.09 29.75
C TYR A 226 23.33 -51.85 29.99
N THR A 227 23.35 -53.19 30.09
CA THR A 227 22.13 -54.00 30.23
C THR A 227 21.71 -54.37 31.65
N LYS A 228 22.14 -53.64 32.70
CA LYS A 228 21.59 -53.84 34.06
C LYS A 228 21.11 -52.53 34.70
N PRO A 229 19.86 -52.48 35.21
CA PRO A 229 19.42 -51.38 36.06
C PRO A 229 19.97 -51.56 37.49
N LEU A 230 20.18 -50.42 38.17
CA LEU A 230 20.82 -50.24 39.48
C LEU A 230 20.27 -51.13 40.59
#